data_AF-A0AAX0Z075-F1
#
_entry.id   AF-A0AAX0Z075-F1
#
_cell.length_a   1.000
_cell.length_b   1.000
_cell.length_c   1.000
_cell.angle_alpha   90.00
_cell.angle_beta   90.00
_cell.angle_gamma   90.00
#
_symmetry.space_group_name_H-M   'P 1'
#
loop_
_entity.id
_entity.type
_entity.pdbx_description
1 polymer ?
#
loop_
_entity_poly.entity_id
_entity_poly.type
_entity_poly.pdbx_seq_one_letter_code
_entity_poly.pdbx_strand_id
1 'polypeptide(L)'
;MFFLQFIVVFGTGYYIDPLKAITGEPSRYGAQIVLPVIGQIYRCTGFYEEPSTYSGFIAVLLACKLYLNPKVDKIVILCAISIILSFSVAAIGYGSIIILYFLLKSKASYLKYIIFLLSPLAVAIIAGIAIERLNSLGGDAQDIRANLNAMVFAQQLPILIFGNGALGIMPAAADVMNTTGAVFRLGIASFNDNGMWLFFIIKFGFFGLAVIGSYLFVKTKTLLNRIMFFVILLTKLSFLYFGFIFYIFLIFNNKVVLDNDNKNIDND
;
A
#
# COMPACT_ATOMS: atom_id res chain seq x y z
N MET A 1 -15.31 8.30 -7.85
CA MET A 1 -14.33 9.31 -8.32
C MET A 1 -13.16 8.70 -9.09
N PHE A 2 -12.39 7.78 -8.50
CA PHE A 2 -11.23 7.15 -9.19
C PHE A 2 -11.55 6.66 -10.61
N PHE A 3 -12.59 5.83 -10.77
CA PHE A 3 -12.96 5.32 -12.10
C PHE A 3 -13.41 6.40 -13.08
N LEU A 4 -14.04 7.48 -12.58
CA LEU A 4 -14.40 8.63 -13.40
C LEU A 4 -13.14 9.31 -13.94
N GLN A 5 -12.15 9.58 -13.07
CA GLN A 5 -10.86 10.13 -13.49
C GLN A 5 -10.18 9.22 -14.51
N PHE A 6 -10.18 7.91 -14.25
CA PHE A 6 -9.55 6.92 -15.13
C PHE A 6 -10.18 6.94 -16.52
N ILE A 7 -11.51 6.85 -16.61
CA ILE A 7 -12.23 6.85 -17.89
C ILE A 7 -12.01 8.17 -18.63
N VAL A 8 -12.10 9.31 -17.94
CA VAL A 8 -11.98 10.62 -18.59
C VAL A 8 -10.55 10.88 -19.07
N VAL A 9 -9.53 10.59 -18.24
CA VAL A 9 -8.15 10.91 -18.58
C VAL A 9 -7.61 10.01 -19.68
N PHE A 10 -7.90 8.71 -19.64
CA PHE A 10 -7.47 7.78 -20.69
C PHE A 10 -8.35 7.86 -21.94
N GLY A 11 -9.57 8.39 -21.85
CA GLY A 11 -10.45 8.61 -23.00
C GLY A 11 -10.22 9.94 -23.72
N THR A 12 -9.84 11.00 -23.00
CA THR A 12 -9.78 12.38 -23.55
C THR A 12 -8.43 13.07 -23.35
N GLY A 13 -7.53 12.52 -22.52
CA GLY A 13 -6.30 13.18 -22.09
C GLY A 13 -6.50 14.23 -20.99
N TYR A 14 -7.74 14.52 -20.59
CA TYR A 14 -8.05 15.52 -19.57
C TYR A 14 -8.10 14.91 -18.16
N TYR A 15 -7.27 15.39 -17.24
CA TYR A 15 -7.28 14.95 -15.84
C TYR A 15 -8.21 15.82 -14.99
N ILE A 16 -9.23 15.20 -14.38
CA ILE A 16 -10.09 15.86 -13.39
C ILE A 16 -9.40 15.81 -12.03
N ASP A 17 -9.03 16.97 -11.48
CA ASP A 17 -8.42 17.09 -10.16
C ASP A 17 -9.43 17.64 -9.13
N PRO A 18 -10.23 16.77 -8.47
CA PRO A 18 -11.18 17.20 -7.46
C PRO A 18 -10.47 17.67 -6.18
N LEU A 19 -9.25 17.20 -5.90
CA LEU A 19 -8.50 17.64 -4.72
C LEU A 19 -8.15 19.12 -4.88
N LYS A 20 -7.63 19.51 -6.05
CA LYS A 20 -7.33 20.91 -6.35
C LYS A 20 -8.58 21.79 -6.27
N ALA A 21 -9.73 21.31 -6.74
CA ALA A 21 -10.98 22.04 -6.67
C ALA A 21 -11.46 22.30 -5.24
N ILE A 22 -11.18 21.38 -4.31
CA ILE A 22 -11.64 21.47 -2.90
C ILE A 22 -10.62 22.17 -2.01
N THR A 23 -9.33 21.89 -2.20
CA THR A 23 -8.25 22.28 -1.26
C THR A 23 -7.31 23.33 -1.83
N GLY A 24 -7.32 23.55 -3.14
CA GLY A 24 -6.33 24.36 -3.85
C GLY A 24 -5.01 23.63 -4.17
N GLU A 25 -4.74 22.49 -3.54
CA GLU A 25 -3.51 21.73 -3.75
C GLU A 25 -3.63 20.73 -4.92
N PRO A 26 -2.70 20.74 -5.89
CA PRO A 26 -2.74 19.80 -7.00
C PRO A 26 -2.36 18.39 -6.57
N SER A 27 -3.07 17.40 -7.10
CA SER A 27 -2.70 16.00 -6.95
C SER A 27 -1.47 15.62 -7.79
N ARG A 28 -0.70 14.63 -7.32
CA ARG A 28 0.51 14.12 -8.00
C ARG A 28 0.17 13.08 -9.06
N TYR A 29 -0.70 13.46 -10.00
CA TYR A 29 -1.27 12.54 -11.00
C TYR A 29 -0.31 12.20 -12.14
N GLY A 30 0.68 13.05 -12.45
CA GLY A 30 1.64 12.78 -13.52
C GLY A 30 2.57 11.61 -13.18
N ALA A 31 2.72 10.62 -14.06
CA ALA A 31 3.67 9.53 -13.86
C ALA A 31 5.09 9.85 -14.34
N GLN A 32 5.27 10.86 -15.21
CA GLN A 32 6.52 11.15 -15.93
C GLN A 32 7.04 9.92 -16.71
N ILE A 33 6.12 9.15 -17.29
CA ILE A 33 6.40 7.96 -18.10
C ILE A 33 5.50 8.04 -19.33
N VAL A 34 6.07 7.70 -20.49
CA VAL A 34 5.35 7.55 -21.74
C VAL A 34 5.53 6.10 -22.19
N LEU A 35 4.42 5.38 -22.41
CA LEU A 35 4.46 4.02 -22.95
C LEU A 35 4.16 4.05 -24.47
N PRO A 36 4.86 3.24 -25.31
CA PRO A 36 4.76 3.29 -26.77
C PRO A 36 3.37 3.09 -27.39
N VAL A 37 2.38 2.61 -26.60
CA VAL A 37 1.00 2.35 -27.06
C VAL A 37 -0.04 3.16 -26.27
N ILE A 38 0.22 3.46 -25.01
CA ILE A 38 -0.74 4.13 -24.12
C ILE A 38 -0.51 5.65 -24.11
N GLY A 39 0.70 6.10 -24.46
CA GLY A 39 1.10 7.50 -24.35
C GLY A 39 1.46 7.87 -22.91
N GLN A 40 1.23 9.14 -22.56
CA GLN A 40 1.50 9.67 -21.22
C GLN A 40 0.70 8.89 -20.16
N ILE A 41 1.38 8.35 -19.16
CA ILE A 41 0.72 7.65 -18.07
C ILE A 41 0.23 8.64 -17.01
N TYR A 42 -1.07 8.56 -16.73
CA TYR A 42 -1.74 9.29 -15.65
C TYR A 42 -2.06 8.34 -14.50
N ARG A 43 -1.86 8.83 -13.27
CA ARG A 43 -2.05 8.09 -12.02
C ARG A 43 -3.25 8.69 -11.30
N CYS A 44 -4.41 8.07 -11.47
CA CYS A 44 -5.62 8.54 -10.82
C CYS A 44 -5.48 8.46 -9.30
N THR A 45 -5.89 9.52 -8.62
CA THR A 45 -5.74 9.64 -7.16
C THR A 45 -7.06 9.68 -6.41
N GLY A 46 -8.21 9.68 -7.09
CA GLY A 46 -9.50 9.92 -6.47
C GLY A 46 -9.53 11.33 -5.84
N PHE A 47 -9.68 11.37 -4.52
CA PHE A 47 -9.64 12.60 -3.71
C PHE A 47 -8.33 12.73 -2.90
N TYR A 48 -7.28 12.01 -3.29
CA TYR A 48 -6.02 12.00 -2.55
C TYR A 48 -4.93 12.77 -3.29
N GLU A 49 -3.96 13.28 -2.54
CA GLU A 49 -2.78 13.94 -3.10
C GLU A 49 -1.94 12.95 -3.92
N GLU A 50 -1.74 11.73 -3.39
CA GLU A 50 -0.92 10.70 -4.03
C GLU A 50 -1.70 9.44 -4.42
N PRO A 51 -1.34 8.78 -5.55
CA PRO A 51 -1.90 7.48 -5.91
C PRO A 51 -1.60 6.37 -4.90
N SER A 52 -0.47 6.48 -4.19
CA SER A 52 -0.05 5.51 -3.18
C SER A 52 -0.91 5.62 -1.90
N THR A 53 -1.28 6.84 -1.53
CA THR A 53 -2.20 7.14 -0.42
C THR A 53 -3.61 6.67 -0.72
N TYR A 54 -4.13 6.95 -1.92
CA TYR A 54 -5.42 6.41 -2.40
C TYR A 54 -5.46 4.88 -2.25
N SER A 55 -4.45 4.22 -2.78
CA SER A 55 -4.42 2.76 -2.82
C SER A 55 -4.29 2.14 -1.43
N GLY A 56 -3.48 2.76 -0.55
CA GLY A 56 -3.39 2.35 0.85
C GLY A 56 -4.72 2.49 1.57
N PHE A 57 -5.42 3.60 1.36
CA PHE A 57 -6.74 3.83 1.95
C PHE A 57 -7.75 2.77 1.50
N ILE A 58 -7.84 2.50 0.19
CA ILE A 58 -8.73 1.48 -0.35
C ILE A 58 -8.37 0.09 0.17
N ALA A 59 -7.08 -0.23 0.31
CA ALA A 59 -6.63 -1.51 0.88
C ALA A 59 -7.10 -1.70 2.33
N VAL A 60 -7.04 -0.65 3.16
CA VAL A 60 -7.54 -0.68 4.54
C VAL A 60 -9.06 -0.85 4.58
N LEU A 61 -9.81 -0.08 3.78
CA LEU A 61 -11.27 -0.25 3.71
C LEU A 61 -11.66 -1.64 3.23
N LEU A 62 -10.94 -2.16 2.24
CA LEU A 62 -11.16 -3.50 1.73
C LEU A 62 -10.89 -4.55 2.81
N ALA A 63 -9.84 -4.38 3.62
CA ALA A 63 -9.53 -5.26 4.74
C ALA A 63 -10.65 -5.24 5.79
N CYS A 64 -11.15 -4.05 6.15
CA CYS A 64 -12.29 -3.91 7.06
C CYS A 64 -13.54 -4.61 6.53
N LYS A 65 -13.87 -4.39 5.24
CA LYS A 65 -15.01 -5.03 4.58
C LYS A 65 -14.89 -6.55 4.62
N LEU A 66 -13.73 -7.09 4.25
CA LEU A 66 -13.51 -8.54 4.19
C LEU A 66 -13.40 -9.18 5.57
N TYR A 67 -13.01 -8.41 6.59
CA TYR A 67 -13.05 -8.86 7.98
C TYR A 67 -14.48 -9.02 8.48
N LEU A 68 -15.38 -8.09 8.14
CA LEU A 68 -16.79 -8.11 8.52
C LEU A 68 -17.61 -9.09 7.66
N ASN A 69 -17.35 -9.12 6.36
CA ASN A 69 -18.00 -10.00 5.41
C ASN A 69 -16.98 -10.54 4.40
N PRO A 70 -16.54 -11.80 4.54
CA PRO A 70 -15.49 -12.38 3.70
C PRO A 70 -15.90 -12.62 2.24
N LYS A 71 -17.17 -12.37 1.88
CA LYS A 71 -17.67 -12.52 0.50
C LYS A 71 -16.91 -11.61 -0.47
N VAL A 72 -16.37 -12.22 -1.53
CA VAL A 72 -15.73 -11.50 -2.64
C VAL A 72 -16.80 -11.19 -3.69
N ASP A 73 -17.33 -9.97 -3.65
CA ASP A 73 -18.32 -9.47 -4.60
C ASP A 73 -17.67 -8.61 -5.70
N LYS A 74 -18.49 -8.10 -6.63
CA LYS A 74 -18.02 -7.23 -7.72
C LYS A 74 -17.35 -5.96 -7.21
N ILE A 75 -17.80 -5.40 -6.08
CA ILE A 75 -17.24 -4.17 -5.50
C ILE A 75 -15.83 -4.44 -4.98
N VAL A 76 -15.63 -5.56 -4.27
CA VAL A 76 -14.31 -6.01 -3.80
C VAL A 76 -13.32 -6.13 -4.96
N ILE A 77 -13.74 -6.75 -6.06
CA ILE A 77 -12.89 -6.94 -7.24
C ILE A 77 -12.57 -5.60 -7.89
N LEU A 78 -13.55 -4.70 -8.04
CA LEU A 78 -13.33 -3.36 -8.57
C LEU A 78 -12.34 -2.56 -7.70
N CYS A 79 -12.46 -2.63 -6.37
CA CYS A 79 -11.50 -2.02 -5.46
C CYS A 79 -10.08 -2.54 -5.68
N ALA A 80 -9.89 -3.86 -5.74
CA ALA A 80 -8.58 -4.48 -5.99
C ALA A 80 -8.00 -4.07 -7.36
N ILE A 81 -8.83 -4.00 -8.40
CA ILE A 81 -8.42 -3.50 -9.73
C ILE A 81 -8.01 -2.02 -9.63
N SER A 82 -8.77 -1.18 -8.93
CA SER A 82 -8.45 0.24 -8.78
C SER A 82 -7.11 0.49 -8.08
N ILE A 83 -6.72 -0.38 -7.13
CA ILE A 83 -5.43 -0.32 -6.44
C ILE A 83 -4.28 -0.48 -7.46
N ILE A 84 -4.39 -1.46 -8.36
CA ILE A 84 -3.38 -1.72 -9.40
C ILE A 84 -3.38 -0.59 -10.43
N LEU A 85 -4.56 -0.15 -10.89
CA LEU A 85 -4.72 0.92 -11.87
C LEU A 85 -4.31 2.30 -11.36
N SER A 86 -3.97 2.45 -10.07
CA SER A 86 -3.34 3.67 -9.54
C SER A 86 -1.92 3.88 -10.09
N PHE A 87 -1.30 2.85 -10.68
CA PHE A 87 0.06 2.85 -11.19
C PHE A 87 1.11 3.32 -10.18
N SER A 88 0.86 3.11 -8.88
CA SER A 88 1.87 3.19 -7.84
C SER A 88 2.62 1.87 -7.78
N VAL A 89 3.96 1.88 -7.83
CA VAL A 89 4.79 0.65 -7.85
C VAL A 89 4.47 -0.26 -6.67
N ALA A 90 4.40 0.31 -5.45
CA ALA A 90 4.02 -0.44 -4.26
C ALA A 90 2.58 -0.97 -4.34
N ALA A 91 1.65 -0.17 -4.88
CA ALA A 91 0.24 -0.53 -5.00
C ALA A 91 -0.02 -1.64 -5.99
N ILE A 92 0.74 -1.68 -7.08
CA ILE A 92 0.71 -2.80 -8.00
C ILE A 92 1.15 -4.08 -7.26
N GLY A 93 2.25 -4.03 -6.51
CA GLY A 93 2.73 -5.17 -5.74
C GLY A 93 1.68 -5.75 -4.79
N TYR A 94 1.13 -4.95 -3.87
CA TYR A 94 0.13 -5.46 -2.94
C TYR A 94 -1.25 -5.71 -3.56
N GLY A 95 -1.63 -4.96 -4.60
CA GLY A 95 -2.86 -5.20 -5.37
C GLY A 95 -2.81 -6.55 -6.10
N SER A 96 -1.66 -6.91 -6.66
CA SER A 96 -1.42 -8.21 -7.28
C SER A 96 -1.54 -9.36 -6.27
N ILE A 97 -1.03 -9.18 -5.05
CA ILE A 97 -1.21 -10.17 -3.97
C ILE A 97 -2.71 -10.42 -3.69
N ILE A 98 -3.51 -9.35 -3.60
CA ILE A 98 -4.96 -9.45 -3.37
C ILE A 98 -5.65 -10.19 -4.52
N ILE A 99 -5.40 -9.77 -5.77
CA ILE A 99 -6.05 -10.39 -6.94
C ILE A 99 -5.63 -11.86 -7.07
N LEU A 100 -4.35 -12.18 -6.87
CA LEU A 100 -3.86 -13.55 -6.92
C LEU A 100 -4.57 -14.43 -5.89
N TYR A 101 -4.78 -13.93 -4.67
CA TYR A 101 -5.55 -14.67 -3.66
C TYR A 101 -6.98 -14.99 -4.13
N PHE A 102 -7.69 -14.00 -4.68
CA PHE A 102 -9.05 -14.21 -5.20
C PHE A 102 -9.09 -15.21 -6.35
N LEU A 103 -8.11 -15.16 -7.25
CA LEU A 103 -7.98 -16.12 -8.35
C LEU A 103 -7.68 -17.53 -7.86
N LEU A 104 -6.85 -17.69 -6.83
CA LEU A 104 -6.55 -18.99 -6.24
C LEU A 104 -7.78 -19.61 -5.55
N LYS A 105 -8.64 -18.79 -4.94
CA LYS A 105 -9.87 -19.23 -4.26
C LYS A 105 -11.09 -19.40 -5.17
N SER A 106 -11.11 -18.82 -6.36
CA SER A 106 -12.22 -18.99 -7.29
C SER A 106 -12.35 -20.44 -7.78
N LYS A 107 -13.58 -20.84 -8.15
CA LYS A 107 -13.85 -22.16 -8.75
C LYS A 107 -12.97 -22.35 -9.99
N ALA A 108 -12.50 -23.58 -10.20
CA ALA A 108 -11.67 -23.91 -11.36
C ALA A 108 -12.42 -23.51 -12.65
N SER A 109 -11.79 -22.63 -13.43
CA SER A 109 -12.28 -22.12 -14.70
C SER A 109 -11.09 -22.00 -15.63
N TYR A 110 -11.31 -22.18 -16.93
CA TYR A 110 -10.29 -21.96 -17.96
C TYR A 110 -9.65 -20.57 -17.85
N LEU A 111 -10.41 -19.56 -17.41
CA LEU A 111 -9.92 -18.22 -17.15
C LEU A 111 -8.79 -18.18 -16.11
N LYS A 112 -8.86 -19.03 -15.07
CA LYS A 112 -7.83 -19.11 -14.01
C LYS A 112 -6.50 -19.60 -14.58
N TYR A 113 -6.54 -20.61 -15.45
CA TYR A 113 -5.35 -21.13 -16.11
C TYR A 113 -4.74 -20.11 -17.08
N ILE A 114 -5.59 -19.40 -17.83
CA ILE A 114 -5.15 -18.32 -18.72
C ILE A 114 -4.48 -17.20 -17.92
N ILE A 115 -5.08 -16.73 -16.82
CA ILE A 115 -4.49 -15.68 -15.99
C ILE A 115 -3.18 -16.17 -15.34
N PHE A 116 -3.13 -17.42 -14.88
CA PHE A 116 -1.90 -17.99 -14.34
C PHE A 116 -0.79 -18.04 -15.39
N LEU A 117 -1.10 -18.50 -16.61
CA LEU A 117 -0.16 -18.55 -17.73
C LEU A 117 0.31 -17.15 -18.17
N LEU A 118 -0.58 -16.16 -18.13
CA LEU A 118 -0.26 -14.76 -18.44
C LEU A 118 0.39 -14.00 -17.28
N SER A 119 0.40 -14.55 -16.07
CA SER A 119 0.94 -13.86 -14.89
C SER A 119 2.43 -13.49 -15.00
N PRO A 120 3.33 -14.32 -15.60
CA PRO A 120 4.73 -13.91 -15.80
C PRO A 120 4.85 -12.73 -16.76
N LEU A 121 4.02 -12.69 -17.81
CA LEU A 121 3.97 -11.55 -18.74
C LEU A 121 3.45 -10.29 -18.04
N ALA A 122 2.40 -10.40 -17.22
CA ALA A 122 1.90 -9.28 -16.43
C ALA A 122 2.97 -8.75 -15.46
N VAL A 123 3.70 -9.64 -14.78
CA VAL A 123 4.83 -9.27 -13.91
C VAL A 123 5.93 -8.59 -14.71
N ALA A 124 6.28 -9.10 -15.90
CA ALA A 124 7.29 -8.49 -16.76
C ALA A 124 6.89 -7.07 -17.22
N ILE A 125 5.61 -6.87 -17.59
CA ILE A 125 5.08 -5.54 -17.94
C ILE A 125 5.17 -4.60 -16.73
N ILE A 126 4.74 -5.05 -15.55
CA ILE A 126 4.81 -4.26 -14.32
C ILE A 126 6.26 -3.91 -13.98
N ALA A 127 7.18 -4.87 -14.07
CA ALA A 127 8.60 -4.66 -13.83
C ALA A 127 9.18 -3.66 -14.85
N GLY A 128 8.82 -3.76 -16.12
CA GLY A 128 9.22 -2.81 -17.16
C GLY A 128 8.72 -1.39 -16.86
N ILE A 129 7.45 -1.22 -16.46
CA ILE A 129 6.91 0.07 -16.05
C ILE A 129 7.65 0.62 -14.82
N ALA A 130 7.96 -0.24 -13.84
CA ALA A 130 8.69 0.16 -12.64
C ALA A 130 10.13 0.60 -12.94
N ILE A 131 10.84 -0.12 -13.84
CA ILE A 131 12.19 0.21 -14.28
C ILE A 131 12.19 1.52 -15.08
N GLU A 132 11.28 1.68 -16.04
CA GLU A 132 11.19 2.89 -16.84
C GLU A 132 10.92 4.12 -15.97
N ARG A 133 10.07 3.95 -14.96
CA ARG A 133 9.84 4.98 -13.94
C ARG A 133 11.08 5.31 -13.13
N LEU A 134 11.84 4.29 -12.74
CA LEU A 134 13.06 4.50 -11.97
C LEU A 134 14.08 5.30 -12.78
N ASN A 135 14.21 4.96 -14.06
CA ASN A 135 15.08 5.65 -14.99
C ASN A 135 14.61 7.10 -15.23
N SER A 136 13.31 7.33 -15.40
CA SER A 136 12.77 8.67 -15.67
C SER A 136 12.85 9.63 -14.48
N LEU A 137 12.91 9.11 -13.26
CA LEU A 137 13.08 9.87 -12.03
C LEU A 137 14.55 10.12 -11.66
N GLY A 138 15.51 9.68 -12.48
CA GLY A 138 16.93 9.93 -12.25
C GLY A 138 17.53 9.24 -11.02
N GLY A 139 16.93 8.16 -10.52
CA GLY A 139 17.42 7.40 -9.36
C GLY A 139 17.14 8.02 -7.98
N ASP A 140 17.06 9.35 -7.88
CA ASP A 140 16.98 10.10 -6.62
C ASP A 140 15.90 9.59 -5.63
N ALA A 141 14.70 9.27 -6.12
CA ALA A 141 13.60 8.84 -5.24
C ALA A 141 13.81 7.45 -4.62
N GLN A 142 14.52 6.55 -5.31
CA GLN A 142 14.90 5.25 -4.76
C GLN A 142 16.11 5.40 -3.85
N ASP A 143 17.07 6.23 -4.21
CA ASP A 143 18.27 6.48 -3.42
C ASP A 143 17.91 7.09 -2.06
N ILE A 144 16.99 8.06 -2.03
CA ILE A 144 16.48 8.66 -0.81
C ILE A 144 15.78 7.62 0.11
N ARG A 145 15.11 6.60 -0.46
CA ARG A 145 14.51 5.48 0.29
C ARG A 145 15.54 4.45 0.74
N ALA A 146 16.54 4.16 -0.09
CA ALA A 146 17.64 3.28 0.24
C ALA A 146 18.48 3.88 1.37
N ASN A 147 18.75 5.18 1.33
CA ASN A 147 19.42 5.94 2.39
C ASN A 147 18.66 5.88 3.71
N LEU A 148 17.33 6.00 3.68
CA LEU A 148 16.51 5.81 4.88
C LEU A 148 16.69 4.39 5.44
N ASN A 149 16.58 3.35 4.60
CA ASN A 149 16.77 1.97 5.06
C ASN A 149 18.18 1.75 5.63
N ALA A 150 19.22 2.25 4.94
CA ALA A 150 20.59 2.17 5.41
C ALA A 150 20.76 2.85 6.76
N MET A 151 20.19 4.05 6.95
CA MET A 151 20.22 4.77 8.22
C MET A 151 19.46 4.04 9.33
N VAL A 152 18.33 3.40 9.00
CA VAL A 152 17.58 2.60 9.98
C VAL A 152 18.43 1.42 10.44
N PHE A 153 18.97 0.64 9.51
CA PHE A 153 19.68 -0.61 9.81
C PHE A 153 21.14 -0.43 10.25
N ALA A 154 21.72 0.76 10.10
CA ALA A 154 23.05 1.10 10.62
C ALA A 154 23.06 1.47 12.11
N GLN A 155 21.89 1.49 12.77
CA GLN A 155 21.80 1.81 14.19
C GLN A 155 22.41 0.73 15.08
N GLN A 156 22.75 1.12 16.31
CA GLN A 156 23.21 0.17 17.33
C GLN A 156 22.13 -0.88 17.61
N LEU A 157 22.56 -2.12 17.85
CA LEU A 157 21.67 -3.27 18.06
C LEU A 157 20.57 -3.03 19.11
N PRO A 158 20.81 -2.39 20.27
CA PRO A 158 19.74 -2.10 21.23
C PRO A 158 18.64 -1.21 20.64
N ILE A 159 19.01 -0.22 19.83
CA ILE A 159 18.06 0.70 19.17
C ILE A 159 17.31 -0.05 18.07
N LEU A 160 17.95 -0.93 17.32
CA LEU A 160 17.27 -1.79 16.35
C LEU A 160 16.22 -2.71 17.01
N ILE A 161 16.52 -3.23 18.19
CA ILE A 161 15.63 -4.15 18.92
C ILE A 161 14.44 -3.39 19.52
N PHE A 162 14.68 -2.28 20.22
CA PHE A 162 13.67 -1.57 21.02
C PHE A 162 13.10 -0.30 20.36
N GLY A 163 13.71 0.17 19.27
CA GLY A 163 13.31 1.35 18.52
C GLY A 163 13.87 2.66 19.07
N ASN A 164 13.54 3.75 18.36
CA ASN A 164 13.95 5.11 18.69
C ASN A 164 12.95 5.84 19.62
N GLY A 165 11.99 5.11 20.20
CA GLY A 165 10.98 5.64 21.11
C GLY A 165 9.87 6.43 20.41
N ALA A 166 9.07 7.15 21.21
CA ALA A 166 7.81 7.77 20.78
C ALA A 166 8.00 8.78 19.63
N LEU A 167 9.10 9.53 19.62
CA LEU A 167 9.42 10.48 18.56
C LEU A 167 9.85 9.75 17.28
N GLY A 168 10.51 8.60 17.39
CA GLY A 168 10.97 7.83 16.24
C GLY A 168 12.08 8.52 15.45
N ILE A 169 12.86 9.40 16.10
CA ILE A 169 13.97 10.12 15.47
C ILE A 169 15.24 9.33 15.70
N MET A 170 15.91 8.97 14.61
CA MET A 170 17.17 8.22 14.64
C MET A 170 18.30 9.13 15.17
N PRO A 171 19.28 8.64 15.95
CA PRO A 171 20.34 9.47 16.52
C PRO A 171 21.10 10.30 15.48
N ALA A 172 21.42 9.71 14.32
CA ALA A 172 22.07 10.42 13.22
C ALA A 172 21.22 11.55 12.65
N ALA A 173 19.89 11.37 12.60
CA ALA A 173 18.97 12.42 12.17
C ALA A 173 18.81 13.50 13.24
N ALA A 174 18.77 13.12 14.52
CA ALA A 174 18.70 14.05 15.65
C ALA A 174 19.94 14.95 15.72
N ASP A 175 21.13 14.39 15.47
CA ASP A 175 22.38 15.17 15.45
C ASP A 175 22.34 16.26 14.37
N VAL A 176 21.93 15.93 13.16
CA VAL A 176 21.80 16.91 12.06
C VAL A 176 20.70 17.94 12.34
N MET A 177 19.58 17.52 12.93
CA MET A 177 18.51 18.42 13.37
C MET A 177 19.03 19.45 14.38
N ASN A 178 19.80 18.99 15.38
CA ASN A 178 20.28 19.84 16.46
C ASN A 178 21.45 20.73 16.05
N THR A 179 22.30 20.29 15.11
CA THR A 179 23.51 21.02 14.70
C THR A 179 23.28 21.97 13.54
N THR A 180 22.44 21.59 12.56
CA THR A 180 22.27 22.36 11.31
C THR A 180 20.85 22.83 11.05
N GLY A 181 19.84 22.24 11.72
CA GLY A 181 18.42 22.49 11.45
C GLY A 181 17.95 22.03 10.06
N ALA A 182 18.84 21.49 9.22
CA ALA A 182 18.61 21.24 7.80
C ALA A 182 18.39 19.75 7.52
N VAL A 183 17.28 19.20 8.02
CA VAL A 183 16.93 17.76 7.94
C VAL A 183 16.91 17.24 6.50
N PHE A 184 16.55 18.09 5.54
CA PHE A 184 16.54 17.75 4.11
C PHE A 184 17.93 17.35 3.58
N ARG A 185 19.02 17.79 4.24
CA ARG A 185 20.41 17.44 3.87
C ARG A 185 20.77 15.99 4.18
N LEU A 186 19.98 15.30 4.98
CA LEU A 186 20.18 13.87 5.24
C LEU A 186 19.92 13.01 3.99
N GLY A 187 19.22 13.55 2.98
CA GLY A 187 18.91 12.80 1.77
C GLY A 187 18.13 11.52 2.05
N ILE A 188 17.31 11.51 3.11
CA ILE A 188 16.46 10.37 3.52
C ILE A 188 15.00 10.66 3.22
N ALA A 189 14.27 9.59 2.89
CA ALA A 189 12.84 9.68 2.69
C ALA A 189 12.13 10.04 4.00
N SER A 190 10.90 10.55 3.90
CA SER A 190 10.02 10.60 5.06
C SER A 190 9.85 9.20 5.66
N PHE A 191 9.78 9.11 6.99
CA PHE A 191 9.70 7.81 7.68
C PHE A 191 8.46 6.98 7.28
N ASN A 192 7.39 7.64 6.82
CA ASN A 192 6.18 6.98 6.34
C ASN A 192 6.31 6.43 4.90
N ASP A 193 7.41 6.74 4.20
CA ASP A 193 7.50 6.51 2.74
C ASP A 193 7.94 5.08 2.35
N ASN A 194 8.43 4.27 3.30
CA ASN A 194 8.91 2.90 3.08
C ASN A 194 7.97 1.78 3.61
N GLY A 195 6.77 2.15 4.02
CA GLY A 195 5.74 1.22 4.51
C GLY A 195 5.61 1.19 6.03
N MET A 196 4.42 0.83 6.50
CA MET A 196 4.09 0.82 7.93
C MET A 196 4.96 -0.13 8.76
N TRP A 197 5.42 -1.23 8.17
CA TRP A 197 6.36 -2.17 8.82
C TRP A 197 7.68 -1.48 9.24
N LEU A 198 8.27 -0.65 8.38
CA LEU A 198 9.51 0.06 8.69
C LEU A 198 9.24 1.14 9.74
N PHE A 199 8.08 1.79 9.65
CA PHE A 199 7.67 2.77 10.64
C PHE A 199 7.53 2.16 12.05
N PHE A 200 7.04 0.91 12.16
CA PHE A 200 7.05 0.16 13.43
C PHE A 200 8.47 -0.11 13.92
N ILE A 201 9.41 -0.50 13.04
CA ILE A 201 10.82 -0.70 13.41
C ILE A 201 11.45 0.60 13.91
N ILE A 202 11.22 1.71 13.22
CA ILE A 202 11.79 3.02 13.60
C ILE A 202 11.36 3.40 15.02
N LYS A 203 10.07 3.22 15.37
CA LYS A 203 9.53 3.65 16.68
C LYS A 203 9.69 2.64 17.80
N PHE A 204 9.46 1.36 17.52
CA PHE A 204 9.35 0.30 18.53
C PHE A 204 10.35 -0.85 18.31
N GLY A 205 11.19 -0.76 17.29
CA GLY A 205 12.20 -1.75 16.95
C GLY A 205 11.60 -3.04 16.37
N PHE A 206 12.48 -4.00 16.11
CA PHE A 206 12.08 -5.34 15.70
C PHE A 206 11.22 -6.04 16.76
N PHE A 207 11.44 -5.76 18.04
CA PHE A 207 10.64 -6.34 19.12
C PHE A 207 9.18 -5.85 19.02
N GLY A 208 8.96 -4.55 18.88
CA GLY A 208 7.60 -4.00 18.74
C GLY A 208 6.88 -4.52 17.49
N LEU A 209 7.58 -4.58 16.35
CA LEU A 209 7.03 -5.18 15.13
C LEU A 209 6.67 -6.65 15.34
N ALA A 210 7.54 -7.43 16.00
CA ALA A 210 7.30 -8.85 16.26
C ALA A 210 6.11 -9.07 17.20
N VAL A 211 5.99 -8.29 18.28
CA VAL A 211 4.89 -8.39 19.24
C VAL A 211 3.55 -8.01 18.59
N ILE A 212 3.47 -6.84 17.96
CA ILE A 212 2.24 -6.36 17.30
C ILE A 212 1.89 -7.27 16.13
N GLY A 213 2.89 -7.60 15.30
CA GLY A 213 2.74 -8.48 14.16
C GLY A 213 2.22 -9.86 14.53
N SER A 214 2.86 -10.52 15.51
CA SER A 214 2.44 -11.85 15.98
C SER A 214 1.06 -11.82 16.61
N TYR A 215 0.77 -10.79 17.43
CA TYR A 215 -0.53 -10.66 18.07
C TYR A 215 -1.67 -10.48 17.06
N LEU A 216 -1.52 -9.57 16.09
CA LEU A 216 -2.51 -9.35 15.03
C LEU A 216 -2.60 -10.55 14.09
N PHE A 217 -1.51 -11.26 13.84
CA PHE A 217 -1.51 -12.51 13.07
C PHE A 217 -2.32 -13.62 13.74
N VAL A 218 -2.24 -13.75 15.07
CA VAL A 218 -3.05 -14.72 15.84
C VAL A 218 -4.52 -14.33 15.82
N LYS A 219 -4.84 -13.03 15.92
CA LYS A 219 -6.23 -12.54 15.88
C LYS A 219 -6.87 -12.64 14.49
N THR A 220 -6.08 -12.49 13.44
CA THR A 220 -6.52 -12.72 12.05
C THR A 220 -6.59 -14.22 11.77
N LYS A 221 -7.75 -14.82 12.02
CA LYS A 221 -7.93 -16.29 11.93
C LYS A 221 -7.90 -16.83 10.50
N THR A 222 -8.44 -16.10 9.54
CA THR A 222 -8.53 -16.55 8.14
C THR A 222 -7.29 -16.15 7.34
N LEU A 223 -6.93 -16.97 6.35
CA LEU A 223 -5.83 -16.68 5.43
C LEU A 223 -6.03 -15.33 4.71
N LEU A 224 -7.27 -15.02 4.30
CA LEU A 224 -7.61 -13.73 3.70
C LEU A 224 -7.27 -12.57 4.64
N ASN A 225 -7.70 -12.63 5.89
CA ASN A 225 -7.46 -11.55 6.85
C ASN A 225 -5.97 -11.38 7.15
N ARG A 226 -5.20 -12.48 7.15
CA ARG A 226 -3.72 -12.43 7.27
C ARG A 226 -3.08 -11.77 6.07
N ILE A 227 -3.50 -12.12 4.85
CA ILE A 227 -3.02 -11.48 3.62
C ILE A 227 -3.33 -9.98 3.64
N MET A 228 -4.56 -9.60 4.00
CA MET A 228 -4.94 -8.19 4.12
C MET A 228 -4.13 -7.45 5.18
N PHE A 229 -3.83 -8.10 6.31
CA PHE A 229 -2.94 -7.55 7.33
C PHE A 229 -1.53 -7.28 6.78
N PHE A 230 -0.93 -8.25 6.07
CA PHE A 230 0.36 -8.05 5.42
C PHE A 230 0.32 -6.93 4.37
N VAL A 231 -0.74 -6.85 3.58
CA VAL A 231 -0.93 -5.76 2.61
C VAL A 231 -0.93 -4.41 3.31
N ILE A 232 -1.67 -4.27 4.42
CA ILE A 232 -1.70 -3.01 5.20
C ILE A 232 -0.29 -2.64 5.69
N LEU A 233 0.49 -3.59 6.18
CA LEU A 233 1.87 -3.33 6.62
C LEU A 233 2.77 -2.81 5.50
N LEU A 234 2.51 -3.19 4.24
CA LEU A 234 3.23 -2.69 3.06
C LEU A 234 2.77 -1.30 2.61
N THR A 235 1.61 -0.82 3.06
CA THR A 235 1.13 0.52 2.72
C THR A 235 1.94 1.61 3.43
N LYS A 236 2.01 2.79 2.81
CA LYS A 236 2.66 3.99 3.35
C LYS A 236 1.81 4.75 4.39
N LEU A 237 0.71 4.15 4.84
CA LEU A 237 -0.15 4.81 5.82
C LEU A 237 0.52 4.83 7.19
N SER A 238 0.36 5.93 7.92
CA SER A 238 0.76 6.01 9.33
C SER A 238 -0.10 5.06 10.18
N PHE A 239 0.44 4.47 11.25
CA PHE A 239 -0.39 3.70 12.19
C PHE A 239 -1.38 4.60 12.96
N LEU A 240 -1.14 5.91 13.00
CA LEU A 240 -2.08 6.88 13.58
C LEU A 240 -3.24 7.21 12.63
N TYR A 241 -3.19 6.69 11.41
CA TYR A 241 -4.25 6.91 10.44
C TYR A 241 -5.57 6.31 10.93
N PHE A 242 -6.64 7.10 10.89
CA PHE A 242 -7.97 6.69 11.38
C PHE A 242 -8.42 5.33 10.83
N GLY A 243 -8.20 5.08 9.54
CA GLY A 243 -8.58 3.79 8.95
C GLY A 243 -7.81 2.60 9.53
N PHE A 244 -6.53 2.79 9.86
CA PHE A 244 -5.75 1.74 10.52
C PHE A 244 -6.24 1.51 11.96
N ILE A 245 -6.50 2.59 12.71
CA ILE A 245 -7.07 2.51 14.06
C ILE A 245 -8.42 1.77 14.01
N PHE A 246 -9.27 2.11 13.05
CA PHE A 246 -10.56 1.44 12.85
C PHE A 246 -10.39 -0.04 12.49
N TYR A 247 -9.47 -0.38 11.60
CA TYR A 247 -9.14 -1.76 11.26
C TYR A 247 -8.69 -2.57 12.49
N ILE A 248 -7.82 -1.99 13.31
CA ILE A 248 -7.38 -2.58 14.57
C ILE A 248 -8.55 -2.77 15.53
N PHE A 249 -9.40 -1.75 15.70
CA PHE A 249 -10.61 -1.83 16.51
C PHE A 249 -11.52 -2.99 16.06
N LEU A 250 -11.70 -3.20 14.76
CA LEU A 250 -12.47 -4.33 14.23
C LEU A 250 -11.86 -5.68 14.61
N ILE A 251 -10.52 -5.81 14.50
CA ILE A 251 -9.81 -7.04 14.87
C ILE A 251 -10.01 -7.39 16.35
N PHE A 252 -10.05 -6.38 17.22
CA PHE A 252 -10.17 -6.57 18.66
C PHE A 252 -11.59 -6.88 19.12
N ASN A 253 -12.60 -6.22 18.54
CA ASN A 253 -13.95 -6.24 19.07
C ASN A 253 -14.90 -7.21 18.36
N ASN A 254 -14.62 -7.58 17.11
CA ASN A 254 -15.51 -8.46 16.36
C ASN A 254 -15.04 -9.91 16.38
N LYS A 255 -16.00 -10.84 16.47
CA LYS A 255 -15.75 -12.24 16.15
C LYS A 255 -15.56 -12.34 14.64
N VAL A 256 -14.45 -12.97 14.23
CA VAL A 256 -14.20 -13.27 12.81
C VAL A 256 -15.35 -14.11 12.28
N VAL A 257 -16.06 -13.62 11.26
CA VAL A 257 -17.04 -14.42 10.52
C VAL A 257 -16.27 -15.44 9.69
N LEU A 258 -16.48 -16.73 9.96
CA LEU A 258 -15.80 -17.80 9.22
C LEU A 258 -16.57 -18.11 7.95
N ASP A 259 -15.86 -18.47 6.86
CA ASP A 259 -16.49 -18.83 5.58
C ASP A 259 -17.54 -19.96 5.70
N ASN A 260 -17.42 -20.80 6.74
CA ASN A 260 -18.37 -21.87 7.02
C ASN A 260 -19.71 -21.35 7.57
N ASP A 261 -19.72 -20.21 8.27
CA ASP A 261 -20.93 -19.64 8.85
C ASP A 261 -21.86 -19.10 7.76
N ASN A 262 -21.30 -18.59 6.65
CA ASN A 262 -22.08 -18.09 5.51
C ASN A 262 -22.68 -19.20 4.63
N LYS A 263 -22.06 -20.38 4.57
CA LYS A 263 -22.61 -21.51 3.79
C LYS A 263 -23.89 -22.08 4.37
N ASN A 264 -24.14 -21.90 5.67
CA ASN A 264 -25.38 -22.33 6.31
C ASN A 264 -26.53 -21.35 6.09
N ILE A 265 -26.23 -20.07 5.84
CA ILE A 265 -27.25 -19.03 5.63
C ILE A 265 -27.77 -19.03 4.18
N ASP A 266 -26.93 -19.41 3.21
CA ASP A 266 -27.32 -19.49 1.79
C ASP A 266 -28.06 -20.82 1.44
N ASN A 267 -28.28 -21.72 2.42
CA ASN A 267 -28.94 -23.02 2.24
C ASN A 267 -30.31 -23.13 2.93
N ASP A 268 -30.79 -22.06 3.57
CA ASP A 268 -32.13 -21.92 4.16
C ASP A 268 -32.96 -20.91 3.34
#